data_AF-A0A4P2QVZ1-F1
#
_entry.id   AF-A0A4P2QVZ1-F1
#
_cell.length_a   1.000
_cell.length_b   1.000
_cell.length_c   1.000
_cell.angle_alpha   90.00
_cell.angle_beta   90.00
_cell.angle_gamma   90.00
#
_symmetry.space_group_name_H-M   'P 1'
#
loop_
_entity.id
_entity.type
_entity.pdbx_description
1 polymer ?
#
loop_
_entity_poly.entity_id
_entity_poly.type
_entity_poly.pdbx_seq_one_letter_code
_entity_poly.pdbx_strand_id
1 'polypeptide(L)'
;MLSCWLKRWDALGTPELLGDPATPMASAAMVALASAARLLSRSLPDGQLRVLELGCGALQPAAVLRGTLGPARVHFTLLDGDEAMIERARDALGDSVVATHVLPVESAEIAARLGDARFDVVLSVCAASQLSDRAERALLRTICACLAPHGALLLLDIFRLEGLARELGCAAGEPIREQAASDDVAAFGAGPPRSALDRLAGERRIAVEDHLLWLRQDSRMDAACAWRAWDAALLIARRGEMQAGSARWPGEATAGVAASVADTIGDTPLVALDRLCRGRNGSIFLKLEMRNPGLSKKDRIAVEMVRAARRTGALRPGQPVVELTSGNTGAGLAIACAILGHPFVAVMSAGNSIERARMMMALGAEVVLVPQHHDSVPGVVSGLDLALVEERARAIVVERGACRTDQFEMEANVEAHERGTGVEILRQTGGRLNAFVDFVGTGGTFAGVARALKRALPAVRTYVVEPATAPFLAGGEVTDQRHRIQGGGYSRELPLLDRALCDGYLTVSDEEAIDAARRLARSEGIFGGFSTGANVAAAEKLLAGPHRGGTIVCLACDSGLKYLSTDLYP
;
A
#
# COMPACT_ATOMS: atom_id res chain seq x y z
N MET A 1 -0.16 -14.50 -30.39
CA MET A 1 -0.83 -14.05 -29.14
C MET A 1 -0.04 -12.88 -28.55
N LEU A 2 0.02 -11.74 -29.23
CA LEU A 2 0.73 -10.53 -28.75
C LEU A 2 0.30 -9.31 -29.59
N SER A 3 -1.02 -9.02 -29.58
CA SER A 3 -1.66 -7.96 -30.39
C SER A 3 -2.51 -7.00 -29.54
N CYS A 4 -2.26 -6.91 -28.23
CA CYS A 4 -3.17 -6.28 -27.29
C CYS A 4 -2.93 -4.77 -27.07
N TRP A 5 -1.74 -4.24 -27.41
CA TRP A 5 -1.46 -2.81 -27.28
C TRP A 5 -2.14 -1.94 -28.33
N LEU A 6 -2.28 -2.44 -29.56
CA LEU A 6 -2.61 -1.61 -30.73
C LEU A 6 -3.69 -2.18 -31.66
N LYS A 7 -4.22 -3.40 -31.43
CA LYS A 7 -5.19 -4.06 -32.35
C LYS A 7 -6.57 -4.37 -31.77
N ARG A 8 -7.01 -3.70 -30.70
CA ARG A 8 -8.38 -3.90 -30.16
C ARG A 8 -9.19 -2.62 -30.00
N TRP A 9 -9.03 -1.69 -30.93
CA TRP A 9 -9.97 -0.57 -31.06
C TRP A 9 -11.28 -0.99 -31.76
N ASP A 10 -11.24 -2.02 -32.61
CA ASP A 10 -12.43 -2.47 -33.37
C ASP A 10 -13.57 -3.03 -32.50
N ALA A 11 -13.30 -3.41 -31.24
CA ALA A 11 -14.31 -3.89 -30.30
C ALA A 11 -14.92 -2.78 -29.42
N LEU A 12 -14.39 -1.54 -29.48
CA LEU A 12 -14.76 -0.44 -28.58
C LEU A 12 -15.72 0.59 -29.20
N GLY A 13 -16.17 0.40 -30.44
CA GLY A 13 -16.89 1.46 -31.15
C GLY A 13 -15.97 2.66 -31.43
N THR A 14 -16.49 3.65 -32.16
CA THR A 14 -15.75 4.77 -32.77
C THR A 14 -14.77 5.54 -31.84
N PRO A 15 -13.77 6.26 -32.40
CA PRO A 15 -12.60 6.80 -31.68
C PRO A 15 -12.86 8.00 -30.74
N GLU A 16 -14.10 8.25 -30.35
CA GLU A 16 -14.48 9.38 -29.48
C GLU A 16 -14.53 8.93 -28.01
N LEU A 17 -13.45 8.31 -27.55
CA LEU A 17 -13.39 7.66 -26.24
C LEU A 17 -13.38 8.64 -25.04
N LEU A 18 -13.27 9.94 -25.31
CA LEU A 18 -13.35 11.01 -24.32
C LEU A 18 -14.56 11.95 -24.55
N GLY A 19 -15.43 11.64 -25.51
CA GLY A 19 -16.61 12.45 -25.86
C GLY A 19 -16.29 13.86 -26.34
N ASP A 20 -17.36 14.61 -26.64
CA ASP A 20 -17.33 16.07 -26.84
C ASP A 20 -16.57 16.73 -25.66
N PRO A 21 -15.65 17.68 -25.89
CA PRO A 21 -14.99 18.47 -24.84
C PRO A 21 -15.94 19.12 -23.81
N ALA A 22 -17.25 19.12 -24.07
CA ALA A 22 -18.30 19.47 -23.12
C ALA A 22 -18.57 18.41 -22.02
N THR A 23 -18.01 17.20 -22.06
CA THR A 23 -18.17 16.21 -20.98
C THR A 23 -17.25 16.54 -19.78
N PRO A 24 -17.78 16.60 -18.53
CA PRO A 24 -17.02 17.10 -17.38
C PRO A 24 -15.73 16.32 -17.03
N MET A 25 -15.69 15.03 -17.36
CA MET A 25 -14.66 14.10 -16.87
C MET A 25 -13.38 14.13 -17.72
N ALA A 26 -13.52 14.21 -19.05
CA ALA A 26 -12.40 14.44 -19.98
C ALA A 26 -11.73 15.79 -19.71
N SER A 27 -12.52 16.81 -19.35
CA SER A 27 -12.00 18.15 -19.03
C SER A 27 -11.03 18.15 -17.83
N ALA A 28 -11.33 17.42 -16.75
CA ALA A 28 -10.51 17.45 -15.53
C ALA A 28 -9.14 16.74 -15.70
N ALA A 29 -9.11 15.58 -16.37
CA ALA A 29 -7.86 14.88 -16.69
C ALA A 29 -6.97 15.73 -17.60
N MET A 30 -7.57 16.38 -18.61
CA MET A 30 -6.86 17.26 -19.54
C MET A 30 -6.37 18.54 -18.85
N VAL A 31 -7.12 19.10 -17.89
CA VAL A 31 -6.65 20.22 -17.06
C VAL A 31 -5.45 19.83 -16.19
N ALA A 32 -5.48 18.63 -15.60
CA ALA A 32 -4.35 18.11 -14.84
C ALA A 32 -3.12 17.89 -15.74
N LEU A 33 -3.32 17.33 -16.94
CA LEU A 33 -2.28 17.17 -17.95
C LEU A 33 -1.68 18.51 -18.38
N ALA A 34 -2.52 19.52 -18.66
CA ALA A 34 -2.07 20.86 -18.98
C ALA A 34 -1.25 21.49 -17.84
N SER A 35 -1.65 21.25 -16.59
CA SER A 35 -0.93 21.73 -15.41
C SER A 35 0.43 21.05 -15.27
N ALA A 36 0.49 19.73 -15.45
CA ALA A 36 1.72 18.97 -15.48
C ALA A 36 2.67 19.45 -16.59
N ALA A 37 2.13 19.68 -17.79
CA ALA A 37 2.87 20.20 -18.93
C ALA A 37 3.53 21.56 -18.63
N ARG A 38 2.79 22.49 -18.02
CA ARG A 38 3.32 23.79 -17.61
C ARG A 38 4.47 23.65 -16.62
N LEU A 39 4.33 22.76 -15.64
CA LEU A 39 5.38 22.49 -14.66
C LEU A 39 6.64 21.91 -15.31
N LEU A 40 6.48 20.93 -16.21
CA LEU A 40 7.59 20.36 -16.96
C LEU A 40 8.31 21.43 -17.81
N SER A 41 7.54 22.30 -18.47
CA SER A 41 8.11 23.36 -19.31
C SER A 41 8.91 24.42 -18.54
N ARG A 42 8.66 24.60 -17.23
CA ARG A 42 9.40 25.53 -16.38
C ARG A 42 10.80 25.03 -15.99
N SER A 43 11.00 23.71 -16.07
CA SER A 43 12.27 23.08 -15.72
C SER A 43 13.25 23.00 -16.88
N LEU A 44 12.89 23.56 -18.05
CA LEU A 44 13.69 23.49 -19.27
C LEU A 44 14.30 24.86 -19.60
N PRO A 45 15.63 24.96 -19.74
CA PRO A 45 16.28 26.18 -20.20
C PRO A 45 16.15 26.28 -21.73
N ASP A 46 15.31 27.21 -22.21
CA ASP A 46 15.18 27.66 -23.61
C ASP A 46 15.12 26.59 -24.72
N GLY A 47 14.36 25.51 -24.51
CA GLY A 47 14.29 24.37 -25.44
C GLY A 47 12.88 23.93 -25.83
N GLN A 48 12.77 23.38 -27.05
CA GLN A 48 11.64 22.63 -27.56
C GLN A 48 11.51 21.29 -26.83
N LEU A 49 10.29 20.91 -26.46
CA LEU A 49 9.97 19.65 -25.81
C LEU A 49 9.83 18.53 -26.84
N ARG A 50 10.71 17.53 -26.79
CA ARG A 50 10.59 16.32 -27.62
C ARG A 50 9.69 15.32 -26.91
N VAL A 51 8.54 15.04 -27.51
CA VAL A 51 7.52 14.15 -26.97
C VAL A 51 7.45 12.89 -27.83
N LEU A 52 7.61 11.73 -27.22
CA LEU A 52 7.21 10.47 -27.86
C LEU A 52 5.76 10.18 -27.46
N GLU A 53 4.86 10.17 -28.43
CA GLU A 53 3.46 9.79 -28.21
C GLU A 53 3.20 8.35 -28.64
N LEU A 54 2.70 7.56 -27.69
CA LEU A 54 2.40 6.14 -27.88
C LEU A 54 0.89 5.93 -28.07
N GLY A 55 0.51 5.24 -29.15
CA GLY A 55 -0.90 4.93 -29.39
C GLY A 55 -1.67 6.19 -29.80
N CYS A 56 -1.27 6.76 -30.94
CA CYS A 56 -1.77 8.00 -31.54
C CYS A 56 -3.30 8.09 -31.70
N GLY A 57 -4.04 6.99 -31.50
CA GLY A 57 -5.49 6.96 -31.61
C GLY A 57 -6.31 7.77 -30.59
N ALA A 58 -5.71 8.26 -29.49
CA ALA A 58 -6.43 9.08 -28.51
C ALA A 58 -6.47 10.59 -28.86
N LEU A 59 -5.44 11.13 -29.53
CA LEU A 59 -5.21 12.53 -29.98
C LEU A 59 -5.33 13.66 -28.94
N GLN A 60 -6.30 13.62 -28.03
CA GLN A 60 -6.62 14.67 -27.07
C GLN A 60 -5.44 15.00 -26.14
N PRO A 61 -4.70 14.04 -25.56
CA PRO A 61 -3.58 14.36 -24.68
C PRO A 61 -2.45 15.13 -25.40
N ALA A 62 -2.10 14.70 -26.61
CA ALA A 62 -1.10 15.37 -27.45
C ALA A 62 -1.59 16.77 -27.90
N ALA A 63 -2.86 16.91 -28.28
CA ALA A 63 -3.46 18.19 -28.62
C ALA A 63 -3.47 19.17 -27.43
N VAL A 64 -3.74 18.69 -26.22
CA VAL A 64 -3.70 19.48 -24.98
C VAL A 64 -2.28 19.94 -24.65
N LEU A 65 -1.28 19.07 -24.78
CA LEU A 65 0.13 19.44 -24.63
C LEU A 65 0.53 20.53 -25.64
N ARG A 66 0.21 20.32 -26.91
CA ARG A 66 0.47 21.27 -28.01
C ARG A 66 -0.22 22.61 -27.76
N GLY A 67 -1.50 22.61 -27.40
CA GLY A 67 -2.27 23.82 -27.12
C GLY A 67 -1.80 24.56 -25.87
N THR A 68 -1.36 23.82 -24.84
CA THR A 68 -0.90 24.41 -23.56
C THR A 68 0.47 25.06 -23.67
N LEU A 69 1.39 24.43 -24.40
CA LEU A 69 2.79 24.88 -24.49
C LEU A 69 3.07 25.70 -25.75
N GLY A 70 2.23 25.57 -26.78
CA GLY A 70 2.37 26.21 -28.08
C GLY A 70 3.05 25.30 -29.12
N PRO A 71 2.64 25.36 -30.39
CA PRO A 71 3.07 24.42 -31.44
C PRO A 71 4.57 24.50 -31.75
N ALA A 72 5.19 25.67 -31.60
CA ALA A 72 6.63 25.87 -31.83
C ALA A 72 7.52 25.32 -30.70
N ARG A 73 6.92 24.90 -29.58
CA ARG A 73 7.62 24.44 -28.37
C ARG A 73 7.48 22.94 -28.13
N VAL A 74 6.68 22.22 -28.91
CA VAL A 74 6.43 20.79 -28.71
C VAL A 74 6.57 20.05 -30.03
N HIS A 75 7.50 19.09 -30.06
CA HIS A 75 7.79 18.27 -31.22
C HIS A 75 7.45 16.82 -30.90
N PHE A 76 6.50 16.25 -31.64
CA PHE A 76 6.01 14.89 -31.45
C PHE A 76 6.71 13.94 -32.41
N THR A 77 7.23 12.84 -31.85
CA THR A 77 7.45 11.60 -32.57
C THR A 77 6.27 10.68 -32.28
N LEU A 78 5.58 10.27 -33.33
CA LEU A 78 4.37 9.45 -33.23
C LEU A 78 4.68 7.97 -33.44
N LEU A 79 4.18 7.12 -32.55
CA LEU A 79 4.35 5.67 -32.63
C LEU A 79 2.98 4.99 -32.51
N ASP A 80 2.58 4.26 -33.55
CA ASP A 80 1.35 3.46 -33.55
C ASP A 80 1.51 2.18 -34.37
N GLY A 81 0.63 1.20 -34.14
CA GLY A 81 0.52 -0.01 -34.93
C GLY A 81 -0.42 0.13 -36.12
N ASP A 82 -1.20 1.21 -36.18
CA ASP A 82 -2.13 1.57 -37.24
C ASP A 82 -1.69 2.86 -37.95
N GLU A 83 -1.34 2.72 -39.22
CA GLU A 83 -0.93 3.82 -40.09
C GLU A 83 -2.04 4.89 -40.24
N ALA A 84 -3.32 4.49 -40.21
CA ALA A 84 -4.42 5.44 -40.30
C ALA A 84 -4.54 6.31 -39.04
N MET A 85 -4.17 5.81 -37.87
CA MET A 85 -4.12 6.60 -36.64
C MET A 85 -2.99 7.62 -36.67
N ILE A 86 -1.82 7.23 -37.20
CA ILE A 86 -0.69 8.14 -37.38
C ILE A 86 -1.05 9.28 -38.33
N GLU A 87 -1.68 8.98 -39.46
CA GLU A 87 -2.06 10.01 -40.44
C GLU A 87 -3.04 11.03 -39.84
N ARG A 88 -4.08 10.55 -39.13
CA ARG A 88 -5.01 11.43 -38.40
C ARG A 88 -4.30 12.30 -37.36
N ALA A 89 -3.35 11.73 -36.63
CA ALA A 89 -2.57 12.46 -35.63
C ALA A 89 -1.68 13.53 -36.26
N ARG A 90 -1.09 13.22 -37.42
CA ARG A 90 -0.31 14.16 -38.20
C ARG A 90 -1.14 15.33 -38.67
N ASP A 91 -2.34 15.07 -39.19
CA ASP A 91 -3.26 16.12 -39.63
C ASP A 91 -3.69 17.03 -38.47
N ALA A 92 -3.96 16.45 -37.29
CA ALA A 92 -4.41 17.20 -36.12
C ALA A 92 -3.29 18.03 -35.46
N LEU A 93 -2.07 17.50 -35.39
CA LEU A 93 -0.94 18.13 -34.71
C LEU A 93 -0.10 19.01 -35.64
N GLY A 94 -0.21 18.82 -36.96
CA GLY A 94 0.45 19.61 -37.99
C GLY A 94 1.97 19.64 -37.85
N ASP A 95 2.57 20.81 -38.03
CA ASP A 95 4.03 21.03 -38.02
C ASP A 95 4.73 20.65 -36.70
N SER A 96 3.96 20.39 -35.64
CA SER A 96 4.50 19.86 -34.39
C SER A 96 4.94 18.39 -34.52
N VAL A 97 4.56 17.66 -35.58
CA VAL A 97 4.98 16.26 -35.80
C VAL A 97 6.29 16.22 -36.59
N VAL A 98 7.34 15.69 -35.97
CA VAL A 98 8.70 15.65 -36.57
C VAL A 98 9.07 14.28 -37.12
N ALA A 99 8.46 13.21 -36.60
CA ALA A 99 8.71 11.86 -37.05
C ALA A 99 7.50 10.96 -36.77
N THR A 100 7.34 9.91 -37.58
CA THR A 100 6.28 8.91 -37.41
C THR A 100 6.85 7.51 -37.62
N HIS A 101 6.33 6.54 -36.87
CA HIS A 101 6.79 5.15 -36.93
C HIS A 101 5.58 4.21 -36.82
N VAL A 102 5.31 3.47 -37.90
CA VAL A 102 4.38 2.32 -37.91
C VAL A 102 5.17 1.06 -37.58
N LEU A 103 4.85 0.37 -36.49
CA LEU A 103 5.63 -0.80 -36.02
C LEU A 103 4.79 -2.05 -35.70
N PRO A 104 5.12 -3.22 -36.29
CA PRO A 104 4.62 -4.52 -35.86
C PRO A 104 5.39 -5.05 -34.63
N VAL A 105 5.19 -4.37 -33.50
CA VAL A 105 5.37 -4.75 -32.07
C VAL A 105 6.33 -5.91 -31.71
N GLU A 106 7.64 -5.61 -31.65
CA GLU A 106 8.63 -6.30 -30.81
C GLU A 106 9.54 -5.25 -30.14
N SER A 107 9.87 -5.40 -28.85
CA SER A 107 10.67 -4.42 -28.09
C SER A 107 12.03 -4.12 -28.75
N ALA A 108 12.63 -5.13 -29.39
CA ALA A 108 13.91 -4.98 -30.09
C ALA A 108 13.79 -4.08 -31.34
N GLU A 109 12.68 -4.14 -32.06
CA GLU A 109 12.47 -3.34 -33.27
C GLU A 109 12.23 -1.86 -32.92
N ILE A 110 11.51 -1.60 -31.82
CA ILE A 110 11.30 -0.24 -31.31
C ILE A 110 12.62 0.41 -30.90
N ALA A 111 13.45 -0.31 -30.13
CA ALA A 111 14.76 0.18 -29.75
C ALA A 111 15.65 0.49 -30.97
N ALA A 112 15.61 -0.37 -32.00
CA ALA A 112 16.37 -0.18 -33.23
C ALA A 112 15.88 1.05 -34.04
N ARG A 113 14.56 1.28 -34.11
CA ARG A 113 13.99 2.40 -34.89
C ARG A 113 14.09 3.75 -34.19
N LEU A 114 13.91 3.79 -32.87
CA LEU A 114 14.10 5.01 -32.09
C LEU A 114 15.59 5.35 -31.94
N GLY A 115 16.48 4.36 -32.04
CA GLY A 115 17.93 4.54 -32.01
C GLY A 115 18.40 5.27 -30.75
N ASP A 116 19.29 6.24 -30.93
CA ASP A 116 19.81 7.08 -29.84
C ASP A 116 18.94 8.29 -29.51
N ALA A 117 17.72 8.39 -30.08
CA ALA A 117 16.81 9.47 -29.76
C ALA A 117 16.52 9.51 -28.24
N ARG A 118 16.42 10.73 -27.71
CA ARG A 118 16.06 10.97 -26.32
C ARG A 118 14.87 11.90 -26.27
N PHE A 119 13.85 11.52 -25.51
CA PHE A 119 12.61 12.25 -25.35
C PHE A 119 12.53 12.89 -23.98
N ASP A 120 12.10 14.15 -23.95
CA ASP A 120 11.94 14.87 -22.70
C ASP A 120 10.63 14.43 -22.00
N VAL A 121 9.63 14.06 -22.80
CA VAL A 121 8.38 13.45 -22.34
C VAL A 121 8.05 12.21 -23.17
N VAL A 122 7.63 11.14 -22.50
CA VAL A 122 6.86 10.05 -23.11
C VAL A 122 5.42 10.23 -22.68
N LEU A 123 4.50 10.31 -23.63
CA LEU A 123 3.06 10.35 -23.39
C LEU A 123 2.46 9.03 -23.85
N SER A 124 1.54 8.49 -23.04
CA SER A 124 0.92 7.20 -23.30
C SER A 124 -0.48 7.16 -22.72
N VAL A 125 -1.41 6.56 -23.46
CA VAL A 125 -2.72 6.18 -22.95
C VAL A 125 -2.78 4.66 -22.86
N CYS A 126 -2.86 4.12 -21.65
CA CYS A 126 -2.92 2.67 -21.42
C CYS A 126 -4.15 2.30 -20.60
N ALA A 127 -4.53 1.02 -20.61
CA ALA A 127 -5.53 0.51 -19.68
C ALA A 127 -4.88 -0.33 -18.57
N ALA A 128 -5.38 -0.25 -17.35
CA ALA A 128 -4.76 -0.90 -16.19
C ALA A 128 -4.52 -2.42 -16.36
N SER A 129 -5.35 -3.09 -17.17
CA SER A 129 -5.16 -4.51 -17.45
C SER A 129 -3.94 -4.82 -18.32
N GLN A 130 -3.41 -3.85 -19.06
CA GLN A 130 -2.26 -4.01 -19.93
C GLN A 130 -0.96 -4.15 -19.11
N LEU A 131 -0.84 -3.44 -18.00
CA LEU A 131 0.32 -3.60 -17.11
C LEU A 131 0.30 -4.87 -16.25
N SER A 132 -0.68 -5.74 -16.40
CA SER A 132 -0.62 -7.11 -15.85
C SER A 132 0.12 -8.09 -16.77
N ASP A 133 0.35 -7.72 -18.03
CA ASP A 133 1.04 -8.55 -19.02
C ASP A 133 2.56 -8.32 -19.00
N ARG A 134 3.33 -9.42 -19.01
CA ARG A 134 4.80 -9.40 -18.89
C ARG A 134 5.47 -8.79 -20.12
N ALA A 135 4.97 -9.06 -21.32
CA ALA A 135 5.53 -8.54 -22.56
C ALA A 135 5.24 -7.04 -22.70
N GLU A 136 4.06 -6.60 -22.23
CA GLU A 136 3.66 -5.20 -22.21
C GLU A 136 4.53 -4.36 -21.24
N ARG A 137 4.88 -4.92 -20.07
CA ARG A 137 5.90 -4.33 -19.18
C ARG A 137 7.30 -4.28 -19.78
N ALA A 138 7.65 -5.24 -20.64
CA ALA A 138 8.96 -5.24 -21.31
C ALA A 138 9.02 -4.12 -22.36
N LEU A 139 7.95 -3.95 -23.13
CA LEU A 139 7.76 -2.85 -24.06
C LEU A 139 7.86 -1.49 -23.39
N LEU A 140 7.09 -1.24 -22.32
CA LEU A 140 7.11 0.04 -21.62
C LEU A 140 8.48 0.33 -21.00
N ARG A 141 9.21 -0.68 -20.52
CA ARG A 141 10.60 -0.53 -20.05
C ARG A 141 11.55 -0.08 -21.16
N THR A 142 11.45 -0.68 -22.35
CA THR A 142 12.24 -0.26 -23.51
C THR A 142 11.95 1.20 -23.87
N ILE A 143 10.69 1.60 -23.84
CA ILE A 143 10.30 2.98 -24.16
C ILE A 143 10.78 3.98 -23.09
N CYS A 144 10.66 3.64 -21.81
CA CYS A 144 11.18 4.47 -20.72
C CYS A 144 12.71 4.64 -20.81
N ALA A 145 13.44 3.69 -21.42
CA ALA A 145 14.88 3.82 -21.64
C ALA A 145 15.23 4.96 -22.62
N CYS A 146 14.29 5.34 -23.50
CA CYS A 146 14.43 6.46 -24.43
C CYS A 146 14.20 7.84 -23.78
N LEU A 147 13.79 7.92 -22.50
CA LEU A 147 13.68 9.21 -21.80
C LEU A 147 15.05 9.87 -21.62
N ALA A 148 15.14 11.17 -21.85
CA ALA A 148 16.31 11.98 -21.51
C ALA A 148 16.57 11.95 -19.98
N PRO A 149 17.78 12.31 -19.53
CA PRO A 149 18.01 12.62 -18.11
C PRO A 149 16.98 13.64 -17.62
N HIS A 150 16.34 13.37 -16.48
CA HIS A 150 15.20 14.14 -15.94
C HIS A 150 13.91 14.14 -16.78
N GLY A 151 13.84 13.30 -17.82
CA GLY A 151 12.64 13.13 -18.63
C GLY A 151 11.47 12.56 -17.82
N ALA A 152 10.26 12.84 -18.29
CA ALA A 152 9.02 12.43 -17.62
C ALA A 152 8.18 11.48 -18.49
N LEU A 153 7.62 10.45 -17.86
CA LEU A 153 6.52 9.66 -18.40
C LEU A 153 5.20 10.25 -17.89
N LEU A 154 4.31 10.60 -18.81
CA LEU A 154 2.93 10.97 -18.56
C LEU A 154 2.06 9.81 -19.05
N LEU A 155 1.44 9.09 -18.12
CA LEU A 155 0.62 7.92 -18.41
C LEU A 155 -0.81 8.20 -18.00
N LEU A 156 -1.70 8.30 -18.99
CA LEU A 156 -3.14 8.34 -18.77
C LEU A 156 -3.66 6.90 -18.75
N ASP A 157 -4.00 6.41 -17.56
CA ASP A 157 -4.52 5.06 -17.36
C ASP A 157 -6.06 5.08 -17.35
N ILE A 158 -6.70 4.29 -18.23
CA ILE A 158 -8.16 4.16 -18.34
C ILE A 158 -8.60 2.78 -17.83
N PHE A 159 -9.44 2.75 -16.79
CA PHE A 159 -9.87 1.50 -16.13
C PHE A 159 -11.00 0.80 -16.92
N ARG A 160 -10.67 0.00 -17.95
CA ARG A 160 -11.57 -0.85 -18.79
C ARG A 160 -13.01 -0.33 -19.01
N LEU A 161 -13.28 0.18 -20.22
CA LEU A 161 -14.59 0.67 -20.64
C LEU A 161 -15.67 -0.40 -20.91
N GLU A 162 -15.38 -1.70 -20.92
CA GLU A 162 -16.42 -2.73 -21.16
C GLU A 162 -17.57 -2.65 -20.14
N GLY A 163 -17.29 -2.18 -18.91
CA GLY A 163 -18.34 -1.91 -17.92
C GLY A 163 -19.17 -0.66 -18.25
N LEU A 164 -18.53 0.39 -18.76
CA LEU A 164 -19.16 1.67 -19.07
C LEU A 164 -19.97 1.62 -20.37
N ALA A 165 -19.51 0.92 -21.41
CA ALA A 165 -20.27 0.71 -22.63
C ALA A 165 -21.54 -0.12 -22.37
N ARG A 166 -21.43 -1.10 -21.46
CA ARG A 166 -22.56 -1.96 -21.05
C ARG A 166 -23.54 -1.22 -20.13
N GLU A 167 -23.08 -0.25 -19.33
CA GLU A 167 -23.94 0.61 -18.50
C GLU A 167 -24.54 1.79 -19.29
N LEU A 168 -23.79 2.41 -20.21
CA LEU A 168 -24.29 3.48 -21.07
C LEU A 168 -25.23 2.95 -22.15
N GLY A 169 -25.09 1.70 -22.61
CA GLY A 169 -26.12 1.04 -23.41
C GLY A 169 -27.43 0.81 -22.63
N CYS A 170 -27.36 0.65 -21.31
CA CYS A 170 -28.54 0.59 -20.44
C CYS A 170 -29.10 1.98 -20.08
N ALA A 171 -28.26 3.03 -20.11
CA ALA A 171 -28.66 4.41 -19.77
C ALA A 171 -29.08 5.24 -21.01
N ALA A 172 -28.64 4.87 -22.21
CA ALA A 172 -28.98 5.50 -23.48
C ALA A 172 -30.15 4.76 -24.16
N GLY A 173 -31.32 4.85 -23.53
CA GLY A 173 -32.66 4.56 -24.07
C GLY A 173 -32.83 3.99 -25.48
N GLU A 174 -32.44 2.74 -25.71
CA GLU A 174 -33.08 1.89 -26.72
C GLU A 174 -34.13 0.98 -26.06
N PRO A 175 -35.29 0.76 -26.70
CA PRO A 175 -36.51 0.40 -26.00
C PRO A 175 -36.56 -1.10 -25.66
N ILE A 176 -36.54 -1.41 -24.37
CA ILE A 176 -37.13 -2.65 -23.86
C ILE A 176 -38.65 -2.51 -24.08
N ARG A 177 -39.13 -2.93 -25.26
CA ARG A 177 -40.55 -3.21 -25.45
C ARG A 177 -40.88 -4.53 -24.76
N GLU A 178 -41.96 -4.43 -23.99
CA GLU A 178 -42.84 -5.52 -23.54
C GLU A 178 -42.33 -6.40 -22.40
N GLN A 179 -42.56 -5.95 -21.16
CA GLN A 179 -43.67 -6.48 -20.33
C GLN A 179 -43.66 -5.82 -18.95
N ALA A 180 -44.46 -4.76 -18.82
CA ALA A 180 -45.03 -4.36 -17.54
C ALA A 180 -46.54 -4.52 -17.66
N ALA A 181 -47.09 -5.47 -16.90
CA ALA A 181 -48.49 -5.50 -16.54
C ALA A 181 -48.61 -6.18 -15.18
N SER A 182 -48.58 -5.38 -14.11
CA SER A 182 -49.72 -5.14 -13.22
C SER A 182 -49.23 -4.81 -11.81
N ASP A 183 -49.49 -3.56 -11.41
CA ASP A 183 -50.02 -3.10 -10.13
C ASP A 183 -49.60 -3.86 -8.86
N ASP A 184 -48.82 -3.21 -7.98
CA ASP A 184 -49.36 -2.72 -6.71
C ASP A 184 -48.38 -1.85 -5.90
N VAL A 185 -48.98 -1.14 -4.94
CA VAL A 185 -48.56 0.07 -4.23
C VAL A 185 -47.47 -0.14 -3.15
N ALA A 186 -46.71 0.95 -2.90
CA ALA A 186 -45.94 1.32 -1.68
C ALA A 186 -44.48 0.86 -1.52
N ALA A 187 -43.53 1.79 -1.66
CA ALA A 187 -42.63 2.25 -0.57
C ALA A 187 -41.59 3.25 -1.11
N PHE A 188 -41.42 4.36 -0.40
CA PHE A 188 -40.34 5.33 -0.59
C PHE A 188 -38.96 4.65 -0.37
N GLY A 189 -38.03 4.85 -1.30
CA GLY A 189 -36.59 4.74 -1.05
C GLY A 189 -35.85 3.63 -1.81
N ALA A 190 -35.27 3.97 -2.97
CA ALA A 190 -34.11 3.27 -3.53
C ALA A 190 -33.53 4.08 -4.70
N GLY A 191 -32.41 4.78 -4.49
CA GLY A 191 -31.40 4.91 -5.54
C GLY A 191 -30.62 3.59 -5.66
N PRO A 192 -29.86 3.36 -6.75
CA PRO A 192 -29.09 2.12 -6.88
C PRO A 192 -28.14 1.94 -5.69
N PRO A 193 -27.91 0.69 -5.22
CA PRO A 193 -27.19 0.45 -3.98
C PRO A 193 -25.72 0.89 -4.08
N ARG A 194 -25.28 1.70 -3.10
CA ARG A 194 -23.90 2.22 -2.96
C ARG A 194 -22.79 1.14 -2.99
N SER A 195 -23.11 -0.13 -2.70
CA SER A 195 -22.13 -1.20 -2.45
C SER A 195 -21.41 -1.78 -3.67
N ALA A 196 -21.90 -1.55 -4.90
CA ALA A 196 -21.23 -2.00 -6.12
C ALA A 196 -20.22 -0.97 -6.62
N LEU A 197 -20.59 0.31 -6.56
CA LEU A 197 -19.73 1.45 -6.92
C LEU A 197 -18.54 1.57 -5.98
N ASP A 198 -18.73 1.35 -4.67
CA ASP A 198 -17.64 1.37 -3.69
C ASP A 198 -16.64 0.21 -3.90
N ARG A 199 -17.13 -0.98 -4.28
CA ARG A 199 -16.27 -2.13 -4.62
C ARG A 199 -15.43 -1.87 -5.87
N LEU A 200 -16.04 -1.32 -6.91
CA LEU A 200 -15.36 -0.93 -8.15
C LEU A 200 -14.33 0.18 -7.89
N ALA A 201 -14.65 1.18 -7.05
CA ALA A 201 -13.71 2.24 -6.67
C ALA A 201 -12.49 1.69 -5.90
N GLY A 202 -12.70 0.69 -5.04
CA GLY A 202 -11.65 -0.04 -4.32
C GLY A 202 -10.74 -0.86 -5.26
N GLU A 203 -11.31 -1.60 -6.21
CA GLU A 203 -10.53 -2.35 -7.21
C GLU A 203 -9.69 -1.44 -8.10
N ARG A 204 -10.24 -0.30 -8.52
CA ARG A 204 -9.51 0.70 -9.30
C ARG A 204 -8.40 1.40 -8.50
N ARG A 205 -8.55 1.50 -7.17
CA ARG A 205 -7.52 2.07 -6.29
C ARG A 205 -6.30 1.16 -6.20
N ILE A 206 -6.56 -0.13 -6.03
CA ILE A 206 -5.53 -1.16 -6.00
C ILE A 206 -4.75 -1.14 -7.32
N ALA A 207 -5.44 -1.01 -8.46
CA ALA A 207 -4.79 -0.90 -9.77
C ALA A 207 -3.80 0.28 -9.84
N VAL A 208 -4.20 1.51 -9.44
CA VAL A 208 -3.29 2.68 -9.45
C VAL A 208 -2.07 2.47 -8.55
N GLU A 209 -2.27 1.90 -7.36
CA GLU A 209 -1.19 1.61 -6.42
C GLU A 209 -0.20 0.59 -7.01
N ASP A 210 -0.69 -0.46 -7.67
CA ASP A 210 0.13 -1.45 -8.36
C ASP A 210 0.95 -0.83 -9.51
N HIS A 211 0.38 0.14 -10.22
CA HIS A 211 1.05 0.85 -11.32
C HIS A 211 2.19 1.75 -10.81
N LEU A 212 1.92 2.51 -9.74
CA LEU A 212 2.93 3.34 -9.09
C LEU A 212 4.06 2.49 -8.51
N LEU A 213 3.72 1.34 -7.89
CA LEU A 213 4.70 0.40 -7.36
C LEU A 213 5.60 -0.16 -8.46
N TRP A 214 5.01 -0.58 -9.57
CA TRP A 214 5.75 -1.06 -10.74
C TRP A 214 6.71 0.00 -11.30
N LEU A 215 6.23 1.24 -11.52
CA LEU A 215 7.06 2.34 -12.02
C LEU A 215 8.26 2.62 -11.10
N ARG A 216 8.04 2.57 -9.78
CA ARG A 216 9.08 2.78 -8.76
C ARG A 216 10.10 1.66 -8.70
N GLN A 217 9.65 0.41 -8.72
CA GLN A 217 10.49 -0.76 -8.45
C GLN A 217 11.14 -1.33 -9.71
N ASP A 218 10.35 -1.55 -10.77
CA ASP A 218 10.79 -2.29 -11.97
C ASP A 218 11.38 -1.37 -13.03
N SER A 219 10.93 -0.12 -13.10
CA SER A 219 11.37 0.87 -14.10
C SER A 219 12.34 1.92 -13.53
N ARG A 220 12.65 1.86 -12.22
CA ARG A 220 13.54 2.80 -11.51
C ARG A 220 13.15 4.27 -11.71
N MET A 221 11.85 4.55 -11.75
CA MET A 221 11.33 5.90 -11.91
C MET A 221 10.76 6.44 -10.61
N ASP A 222 10.90 7.73 -10.36
CA ASP A 222 10.15 8.39 -9.28
C ASP A 222 8.73 8.69 -9.79
N ALA A 223 7.72 8.00 -9.27
CA ALA A 223 6.35 8.04 -9.80
C ALA A 223 5.32 8.49 -8.77
N ALA A 224 4.33 9.26 -9.22
CA ALA A 224 3.19 9.73 -8.45
C ALA A 224 1.91 9.77 -9.30
N CYS A 225 0.75 9.68 -8.63
CA CYS A 225 -0.54 9.91 -9.27
C CYS A 225 -0.86 11.41 -9.18
N ALA A 226 -0.79 12.13 -10.31
CA ALA A 226 -1.02 13.57 -10.35
C ALA A 226 -2.51 13.94 -10.34
N TRP A 227 -3.35 13.05 -10.85
CA TRP A 227 -4.81 13.20 -10.82
C TRP A 227 -5.49 11.84 -10.96
N ARG A 228 -6.68 11.71 -10.37
CA ARG A 228 -7.48 10.49 -10.45
C ARG A 228 -8.97 10.82 -10.41
N ALA A 229 -9.74 10.16 -11.27
CA ALA A 229 -11.19 10.09 -11.21
C ALA A 229 -11.66 8.63 -11.12
N TRP A 230 -12.98 8.45 -11.27
CA TRP A 230 -13.60 7.13 -11.17
C TRP A 230 -13.09 6.17 -12.23
N ASP A 231 -12.87 6.59 -13.47
CA ASP A 231 -12.58 5.74 -14.63
C ASP A 231 -11.21 5.98 -15.29
N ALA A 232 -10.49 7.02 -14.87
CA ALA A 232 -9.14 7.29 -15.36
C ALA A 232 -8.21 7.86 -14.27
N ALA A 233 -6.90 7.69 -14.46
CA ALA A 233 -5.86 8.32 -13.65
C ALA A 233 -4.73 8.89 -14.53
N LEU A 234 -4.18 10.02 -14.13
CA LEU A 234 -2.96 10.58 -14.71
C LEU A 234 -1.79 10.29 -13.78
N LEU A 235 -0.92 9.39 -14.22
CA LEU A 235 0.32 9.04 -13.54
C LEU A 235 1.48 9.83 -14.15
N ILE A 236 2.33 10.37 -13.29
CA ILE A 236 3.54 11.09 -13.69
C ILE A 236 4.72 10.34 -13.09
N ALA A 237 5.69 9.98 -13.91
CA ALA A 237 6.92 9.39 -13.44
C ALA A 237 8.13 10.13 -14.03
N ARG A 238 9.20 10.30 -13.26
CA ARG A 238 10.45 10.93 -13.70
C ARG A 238 11.61 9.95 -13.65
N ARG A 239 12.48 10.03 -14.65
CA ARG A 239 13.73 9.27 -14.66
C ARG A 239 14.70 9.88 -13.66
N GLY A 240 14.90 9.22 -12.52
CA GLY A 240 15.82 9.69 -11.48
C GLY A 240 17.28 9.38 -11.83
N GLU A 241 18.17 10.35 -11.60
CA GLU A 241 19.53 9.99 -11.17
C GLU A 241 19.41 9.44 -9.76
N MET A 242 20.21 8.43 -9.39
CA MET A 242 20.38 8.07 -7.98
C MET A 242 20.96 9.28 -7.24
N GLN A 243 20.10 10.15 -6.74
CA GLN A 243 20.41 11.03 -5.63
C GLN A 243 19.55 10.57 -4.47
N ALA A 244 20.21 9.88 -3.54
CA ALA A 244 19.71 9.75 -2.19
C ALA A 244 19.40 11.15 -1.65
N GLY A 245 18.12 11.49 -1.54
CA GLY A 245 17.67 12.64 -0.76
C GLY A 245 17.35 13.95 -1.49
N SER A 246 17.00 13.98 -2.78
CA SER A 246 16.50 15.21 -3.41
C SER A 246 15.01 15.16 -3.79
N ALA A 247 14.27 16.05 -3.11
CA ALA A 247 12.96 16.58 -3.45
C ALA A 247 11.82 15.59 -3.77
N ARG A 248 10.99 15.34 -2.76
CA ARG A 248 9.54 15.18 -2.97
C ARG A 248 9.04 16.16 -4.04
N TRP A 249 8.09 15.74 -4.87
CA TRP A 249 7.20 16.70 -5.52
C TRP A 249 6.62 17.60 -4.41
N PRO A 250 6.76 18.94 -4.49
CA PRO A 250 6.22 19.83 -3.46
C PRO A 250 4.70 19.67 -3.48
N GLY A 251 4.17 18.90 -2.53
CA GLY A 251 2.76 18.50 -2.51
C GLY A 251 2.40 17.30 -1.62
N GLU A 252 3.33 16.41 -1.25
CA GLU A 252 3.00 15.30 -0.32
C GLU A 252 2.97 15.74 1.16
N ALA A 253 2.13 16.72 1.47
CA ALA A 253 1.24 16.52 2.59
C ALA A 253 0.09 15.64 2.08
N THR A 254 -0.45 14.77 2.91
CA THR A 254 -1.79 14.21 2.73
C THR A 254 -2.82 15.36 2.78
N ALA A 255 -2.84 16.20 1.75
CA ALA A 255 -3.80 17.28 1.58
C ALA A 255 -4.84 16.89 0.52
N GLY A 256 -5.22 15.61 0.51
CA GLY A 256 -6.31 15.05 -0.27
C GLY A 256 -7.23 14.24 0.64
N VAL A 257 -8.50 14.11 0.24
CA VAL A 257 -9.47 13.27 0.95
C VAL A 257 -9.11 11.80 0.73
N ALA A 258 -8.84 11.06 1.80
CA ALA A 258 -8.66 9.61 1.71
C ALA A 258 -9.98 8.94 1.29
N ALA A 259 -9.94 8.04 0.31
CA ALA A 259 -11.15 7.34 -0.17
C ALA A 259 -11.76 6.40 0.88
N SER A 260 -10.95 5.87 1.79
CA SER A 260 -11.40 5.07 2.93
C SER A 260 -10.42 5.19 4.09
N VAL A 261 -10.83 4.71 5.27
CA VAL A 261 -9.95 4.66 6.44
C VAL A 261 -8.81 3.63 6.30
N ALA A 262 -8.96 2.61 5.44
CA ALA A 262 -7.85 1.69 5.13
C ALA A 262 -6.68 2.42 4.47
N ASP A 263 -6.97 3.52 3.79
CA ASP A 263 -5.98 4.32 3.07
C ASP A 263 -5.27 5.35 3.95
N THR A 264 -5.69 5.46 5.21
CA THR A 264 -4.97 6.20 6.24
C THR A 264 -4.05 5.28 7.07
N ILE A 265 -4.00 3.98 6.74
CA ILE A 265 -3.06 3.04 7.34
C ILE A 265 -1.68 3.30 6.73
N GLY A 266 -0.69 3.48 7.60
CA GLY A 266 0.66 3.82 7.21
C GLY A 266 0.97 5.31 7.25
N ASP A 267 2.13 5.67 6.70
CA ASP A 267 2.70 7.02 6.80
C ASP A 267 2.67 7.60 8.23
N THR A 268 2.84 6.72 9.22
CA THR A 268 2.74 7.08 10.62
C THR A 268 3.89 8.03 11.01
N PRO A 269 3.68 8.98 11.92
CA PRO A 269 4.76 9.89 12.32
C PRO A 269 5.95 9.15 12.97
N LEU A 270 7.16 9.67 12.75
CA LEU A 270 8.36 9.31 13.49
C LEU A 270 8.68 10.47 14.44
N VAL A 271 8.82 10.17 15.74
CA VAL A 271 8.99 11.20 16.78
C VAL A 271 10.27 10.97 17.56
N ALA A 272 11.06 12.02 17.77
CA ALA A 272 12.23 11.97 18.64
C ALA A 272 11.83 12.01 20.12
N LEU A 273 12.43 11.14 20.94
CA LEU A 273 12.17 11.04 22.37
C LEU A 273 13.14 11.91 23.19
N ASP A 274 13.21 13.21 22.87
CA ASP A 274 14.23 14.11 23.41
C ASP A 274 14.21 14.26 24.93
N ARG A 275 13.02 14.16 25.56
CA ARG A 275 12.88 14.32 27.02
C ARG A 275 13.32 13.05 27.74
N LEU A 276 13.00 11.89 27.18
CA LEU A 276 13.41 10.57 27.67
C LEU A 276 14.91 10.31 27.43
N CYS A 277 15.47 10.89 26.35
CA CYS A 277 16.90 10.85 26.04
C CYS A 277 17.71 11.97 26.71
N ARG A 278 17.11 12.89 27.47
CA ARG A 278 17.83 13.99 28.11
C ARG A 278 18.96 13.46 29.02
N GLY A 279 20.18 13.93 28.78
CA GLY A 279 21.38 13.50 29.51
C GLY A 279 21.98 12.17 29.03
N ARG A 280 21.39 11.53 28.01
CA ARG A 280 21.97 10.37 27.33
C ARG A 280 22.78 10.81 26.12
N ASN A 281 23.79 10.01 25.76
CA ASN A 281 24.54 10.22 24.52
C ASN A 281 23.88 9.42 23.39
N GLY A 282 23.17 10.09 22.49
CA GLY A 282 22.43 9.50 21.37
C GLY A 282 20.93 9.82 21.38
N SER A 283 20.20 9.28 20.41
CA SER A 283 18.78 9.58 20.18
C SER A 283 17.95 8.31 19.98
N ILE A 284 16.72 8.30 20.49
CA ILE A 284 15.71 7.29 20.19
C ILE A 284 14.61 7.96 19.37
N PHE A 285 14.28 7.38 18.21
CA PHE A 285 13.14 7.76 17.41
C PHE A 285 12.07 6.66 17.46
N LEU A 286 10.83 7.08 17.69
CA LEU A 286 9.71 6.19 17.89
C LEU A 286 8.70 6.34 16.74
N LYS A 287 8.50 5.24 16.00
CA LYS A 287 7.54 5.14 14.89
C LYS A 287 6.14 4.90 15.44
N LEU A 288 5.24 5.88 15.29
CA LEU A 288 3.95 5.91 15.99
C LEU A 288 2.87 5.05 15.32
N GLU A 289 3.06 3.73 15.31
CA GLU A 289 2.10 2.78 14.73
C GLU A 289 0.73 2.77 15.44
N MET A 290 0.67 3.23 16.68
CA MET A 290 -0.59 3.49 17.39
C MET A 290 -1.49 4.56 16.73
N ARG A 291 -1.01 5.27 15.69
CA ARG A 291 -1.80 6.25 14.92
C ARG A 291 -2.51 5.68 13.70
N ASN A 292 -2.32 4.41 13.39
CA ASN A 292 -3.21 3.73 12.44
C ASN A 292 -4.64 3.68 13.02
N PRO A 293 -5.69 3.58 12.18
CA PRO A 293 -7.09 3.68 12.61
C PRO A 293 -7.56 2.63 13.61
N GLY A 294 -7.03 1.41 13.54
CA GLY A 294 -7.21 0.34 14.51
C GLY A 294 -6.26 0.45 15.71
N LEU A 295 -5.53 1.56 15.83
CA LEU A 295 -4.65 1.94 16.93
C LEU A 295 -3.46 1.00 17.14
N SER A 296 -2.93 0.38 16.06
CA SER A 296 -1.77 -0.51 16.15
C SER A 296 -1.01 -0.74 14.83
N LYS A 297 0.19 -1.33 14.93
CA LYS A 297 1.00 -1.78 13.78
C LYS A 297 0.34 -2.89 12.96
N LYS A 298 -0.65 -3.58 13.52
CA LYS A 298 -1.29 -4.74 12.88
C LYS A 298 -2.27 -4.36 11.78
N ASP A 299 -2.70 -3.11 11.72
CA ASP A 299 -3.56 -2.61 10.65
C ASP A 299 -2.88 -2.76 9.28
N ARG A 300 -1.56 -2.55 9.24
CA ARG A 300 -0.73 -2.72 8.03
C ARG A 300 -0.79 -4.14 7.50
N ILE A 301 -0.57 -5.12 8.36
CA ILE A 301 -0.56 -6.52 7.93
C ILE A 301 -1.97 -6.99 7.60
N ALA A 302 -2.98 -6.50 8.31
CA ALA A 302 -4.36 -6.89 8.06
C ALA A 302 -4.82 -6.49 6.65
N VAL A 303 -4.59 -5.22 6.27
CA VAL A 303 -4.95 -4.76 4.92
C VAL A 303 -4.11 -5.47 3.84
N GLU A 304 -2.81 -5.67 4.08
CA GLU A 304 -1.94 -6.31 3.09
C GLU A 304 -2.22 -7.80 2.93
N MET A 305 -2.48 -8.55 4.00
CA MET A 305 -2.84 -9.97 3.91
C MET A 305 -4.13 -10.17 3.12
N VAL A 306 -5.16 -9.34 3.34
CA VAL A 306 -6.42 -9.41 2.58
C VAL A 306 -6.19 -9.02 1.12
N ARG A 307 -5.43 -7.95 0.84
CA ARG A 307 -5.07 -7.54 -0.52
C ARG A 307 -4.26 -8.62 -1.24
N ALA A 308 -3.26 -9.21 -0.59
CA ALA A 308 -2.43 -10.27 -1.13
C ALA A 308 -3.27 -11.51 -1.46
N ALA A 309 -4.17 -11.94 -0.56
CA ALA A 309 -5.05 -13.07 -0.83
C ALA A 309 -6.00 -12.81 -2.01
N ARG A 310 -6.46 -11.57 -2.22
CA ARG A 310 -7.21 -11.18 -3.42
C ARG A 310 -6.35 -11.21 -4.68
N ARG A 311 -5.13 -10.64 -4.61
CA ARG A 311 -4.17 -10.60 -5.74
C ARG A 311 -3.83 -11.99 -6.25
N THR A 312 -3.69 -12.98 -5.37
CA THR A 312 -3.37 -14.36 -5.74
C THR A 312 -4.61 -15.20 -6.11
N GLY A 313 -5.82 -14.67 -5.93
CA GLY A 313 -7.07 -15.40 -6.13
C GLY A 313 -7.43 -16.38 -4.99
N ALA A 314 -6.63 -16.42 -3.92
CA ALA A 314 -6.91 -17.23 -2.73
C ALA A 314 -8.18 -16.76 -1.98
N LEU A 315 -8.49 -15.47 -2.06
CA LEU A 315 -9.70 -14.86 -1.52
C LEU A 315 -10.59 -14.32 -2.65
N ARG A 316 -11.75 -14.96 -2.86
CA ARG A 316 -12.77 -14.57 -3.84
C ARG A 316 -13.61 -13.39 -3.34
N PRO A 317 -14.17 -12.54 -4.22
CA PRO A 317 -15.03 -11.44 -3.82
C PRO A 317 -16.17 -11.88 -2.88
N GLY A 318 -16.32 -11.20 -1.73
CA GLY A 318 -17.34 -11.51 -0.73
C GLY A 318 -17.10 -12.78 0.10
N GLN A 319 -16.04 -13.55 -0.18
CA GLN A 319 -15.71 -14.74 0.61
C GLN A 319 -15.35 -14.33 2.05
N PRO A 320 -15.82 -15.05 3.08
CA PRO A 320 -15.47 -14.73 4.47
C PRO A 320 -13.97 -14.88 4.74
N VAL A 321 -13.46 -14.04 5.63
CA VAL A 321 -12.12 -14.14 6.20
C VAL A 321 -12.24 -14.61 7.64
N VAL A 322 -11.39 -15.53 8.06
CA VAL A 322 -11.35 -16.04 9.44
C VAL A 322 -9.92 -15.97 9.98
N GLU A 323 -9.79 -15.60 11.25
CA GLU A 323 -8.50 -15.60 11.92
C GLU A 323 -8.62 -15.96 13.40
N LEU A 324 -7.63 -16.69 13.91
CA LEU A 324 -7.41 -16.85 15.34
C LEU A 324 -6.74 -15.58 15.86
N THR A 325 -7.53 -14.72 16.50
CA THR A 325 -7.01 -13.46 17.04
C THR A 325 -7.95 -12.85 18.05
N SER A 326 -7.37 -12.36 19.14
CA SER A 326 -8.07 -11.60 20.16
C SER A 326 -7.66 -10.14 20.25
N GLY A 327 -6.64 -9.73 19.51
CA GLY A 327 -5.93 -8.48 19.74
C GLY A 327 -5.87 -7.56 18.53
N ASN A 328 -4.71 -6.95 18.35
CA ASN A 328 -4.48 -5.94 17.33
C ASN A 328 -4.73 -6.42 15.90
N THR A 329 -4.39 -7.67 15.57
CA THR A 329 -4.63 -8.24 14.22
C THR A 329 -6.12 -8.36 13.93
N GLY A 330 -6.93 -8.78 14.91
CA GLY A 330 -8.38 -8.85 14.75
C GLY A 330 -9.04 -7.49 14.52
N ALA A 331 -8.60 -6.45 15.25
CA ALA A 331 -9.07 -5.09 15.02
C ALA A 331 -8.73 -4.61 13.59
N GLY A 332 -7.49 -4.82 13.15
CA GLY A 332 -7.06 -4.48 11.80
C GLY A 332 -7.83 -5.24 10.72
N LEU A 333 -8.07 -6.55 10.91
CA LEU A 333 -8.81 -7.38 9.97
C LEU A 333 -10.29 -7.01 9.91
N ALA A 334 -10.91 -6.64 11.03
CA ALA A 334 -12.28 -6.14 11.04
C ALA A 334 -12.41 -4.89 10.15
N ILE A 335 -11.49 -3.92 10.31
CA ILE A 335 -11.44 -2.72 9.47
C ILE A 335 -11.20 -3.08 8.00
N ALA A 336 -10.16 -3.86 7.72
CA ALA A 336 -9.77 -4.21 6.35
C ALA A 336 -10.88 -4.98 5.62
N CYS A 337 -11.47 -5.99 6.25
CA CYS A 337 -12.52 -6.80 5.65
C CYS A 337 -13.80 -6.00 5.43
N ALA A 338 -14.21 -5.15 6.38
CA ALA A 338 -15.38 -4.28 6.21
C ALA A 338 -15.25 -3.36 4.98
N ILE A 339 -14.06 -2.79 4.76
CA ILE A 339 -13.79 -1.86 3.65
C ILE A 339 -13.59 -2.61 2.33
N LEU A 340 -12.92 -3.75 2.36
CA LEU A 340 -12.61 -4.53 1.16
C LEU A 340 -13.76 -5.47 0.75
N GLY A 341 -14.88 -5.47 1.48
CA GLY A 341 -16.11 -6.17 1.11
C GLY A 341 -16.12 -7.65 1.46
N HIS A 342 -15.53 -8.03 2.61
CA HIS A 342 -15.47 -9.40 3.11
C HIS A 342 -16.08 -9.49 4.52
N PRO A 343 -16.94 -10.48 4.81
CA PRO A 343 -17.30 -10.82 6.18
C PRO A 343 -16.05 -11.26 6.95
N PHE A 344 -15.91 -10.83 8.21
CA PHE A 344 -14.79 -11.24 9.06
C PHE A 344 -15.28 -11.99 10.29
N VAL A 345 -14.67 -13.15 10.54
CA VAL A 345 -14.90 -13.98 11.72
C VAL A 345 -13.63 -14.02 12.57
N ALA A 346 -13.65 -13.36 13.73
CA ALA A 346 -12.60 -13.44 14.72
C ALA A 346 -12.88 -14.57 15.69
N VAL A 347 -11.96 -15.53 15.81
CA VAL A 347 -12.06 -16.64 16.76
C VAL A 347 -11.10 -16.37 17.90
N MET A 348 -11.60 -16.34 19.14
CA MET A 348 -10.81 -16.06 20.33
C MET A 348 -11.26 -16.89 21.53
N SER A 349 -10.35 -17.09 22.50
CA SER A 349 -10.69 -17.69 23.79
C SER A 349 -11.55 -16.74 24.62
N ALA A 350 -12.55 -17.29 25.32
CA ALA A 350 -13.39 -16.59 26.28
C ALA A 350 -12.60 -16.04 27.50
N GLY A 351 -11.35 -16.48 27.69
CA GLY A 351 -10.43 -15.89 28.67
C GLY A 351 -9.85 -14.53 28.27
N ASN A 352 -10.09 -14.07 27.03
CA ASN A 352 -9.70 -12.72 26.62
C ASN A 352 -10.66 -11.65 27.18
N SER A 353 -10.18 -10.41 27.25
CA SER A 353 -11.01 -9.29 27.74
C SER A 353 -12.22 -9.03 26.84
N ILE A 354 -13.35 -8.73 27.47
CA ILE A 354 -14.61 -8.47 26.75
C ILE A 354 -14.52 -7.20 25.90
N GLU A 355 -13.70 -6.22 26.28
CA GLU A 355 -13.46 -4.99 25.55
C GLU A 355 -12.88 -5.27 24.16
N ARG A 356 -12.02 -6.28 24.03
CA ARG A 356 -11.44 -6.67 22.73
C ARG A 356 -12.50 -7.28 21.81
N ALA A 357 -13.33 -8.17 22.34
CA ALA A 357 -14.46 -8.73 21.60
C ALA A 357 -15.43 -7.62 21.17
N ARG A 358 -15.81 -6.72 22.08
CA ARG A 358 -16.68 -5.57 21.79
C ARG A 358 -16.10 -4.63 20.73
N MET A 359 -14.80 -4.35 20.79
CA MET A 359 -14.12 -3.54 19.79
C MET A 359 -14.23 -4.18 18.40
N MET A 360 -13.96 -5.47 18.27
CA MET A 360 -14.05 -6.16 16.97
C MET A 360 -15.50 -6.25 16.46
N MET A 361 -16.46 -6.55 17.34
CA MET A 361 -17.88 -6.55 16.98
C MET A 361 -18.35 -5.18 16.50
N ALA A 362 -17.93 -4.10 17.18
CA ALA A 362 -18.25 -2.72 16.78
C ALA A 362 -17.63 -2.35 15.41
N LEU A 363 -16.51 -2.96 15.05
CA LEU A 363 -15.86 -2.81 13.74
C LEU A 363 -16.44 -3.75 12.66
N GLY A 364 -17.52 -4.48 12.96
CA GLY A 364 -18.24 -5.31 12.01
C GLY A 364 -17.77 -6.77 11.94
N ALA A 365 -16.91 -7.22 12.88
CA ALA A 365 -16.54 -8.63 12.96
C ALA A 365 -17.64 -9.46 13.63
N GLU A 366 -17.86 -10.68 13.13
CA GLU A 366 -18.44 -11.73 13.94
C GLU A 366 -17.37 -12.25 14.91
N VAL A 367 -17.65 -12.29 16.20
CA VAL A 367 -16.72 -12.80 17.21
C VAL A 367 -17.22 -14.13 17.76
N VAL A 368 -16.44 -15.18 17.54
CA VAL A 368 -16.68 -16.52 18.09
C VAL A 368 -15.83 -16.69 19.34
N LEU A 369 -16.50 -16.72 20.49
CA LEU A 369 -15.88 -16.99 21.78
C LEU A 369 -15.81 -18.51 22.01
N VAL A 370 -14.60 -19.03 22.13
CA VAL A 370 -14.34 -20.44 22.46
C VAL A 370 -14.18 -20.56 23.98
N PRO A 371 -14.97 -21.41 24.66
CA PRO A 371 -14.79 -21.66 26.09
C PRO A 371 -13.34 -22.05 26.42
N GLN A 372 -12.83 -21.59 27.56
CA GLN A 372 -11.51 -22.00 28.01
C GLN A 372 -11.48 -23.50 28.30
N HIS A 373 -10.31 -24.10 28.11
CA HIS A 373 -10.06 -25.47 28.53
C HIS A 373 -10.35 -25.62 30.03
N HIS A 374 -10.90 -26.75 30.45
CA HIS A 374 -11.31 -26.97 31.85
C HIS A 374 -10.14 -26.89 32.85
N ASP A 375 -8.93 -27.21 32.40
CA ASP A 375 -7.69 -27.08 33.19
C ASP A 375 -7.05 -25.68 33.13
N SER A 376 -7.58 -24.76 32.33
CA SER A 376 -7.08 -23.38 32.26
C SER A 376 -7.58 -22.56 33.45
N VAL A 377 -6.80 -21.55 33.84
CA VAL A 377 -7.23 -20.56 34.83
C VAL A 377 -8.24 -19.60 34.16
N PRO A 378 -9.44 -19.42 34.73
CA PRO A 378 -10.44 -18.49 34.19
C PRO A 378 -9.86 -17.08 34.02
N GLY A 379 -10.04 -16.49 32.84
CA GLY A 379 -9.55 -15.15 32.49
C GLY A 379 -8.06 -15.09 32.12
N VAL A 380 -7.35 -16.22 32.10
CA VAL A 380 -5.95 -16.31 31.69
C VAL A 380 -5.83 -17.25 30.50
N VAL A 381 -5.52 -16.70 29.32
CA VAL A 381 -5.40 -17.49 28.08
C VAL A 381 -4.18 -18.40 28.15
N SER A 382 -4.39 -19.70 28.06
CA SER A 382 -3.32 -20.72 28.05
C SER A 382 -3.04 -21.26 26.64
N GLY A 383 -1.97 -22.05 26.49
CA GLY A 383 -1.70 -22.78 25.24
C GLY A 383 -2.80 -23.80 24.89
N LEU A 384 -3.46 -24.39 25.89
CA LEU A 384 -4.60 -25.29 25.70
C LEU A 384 -5.80 -24.53 25.12
N ASP A 385 -6.05 -23.32 25.61
CA ASP A 385 -7.11 -22.46 25.07
C ASP A 385 -6.83 -22.11 23.60
N LEU A 386 -5.58 -21.78 23.26
CA LEU A 386 -5.20 -21.47 21.87
C LEU A 386 -5.35 -22.67 20.94
N ALA A 387 -5.12 -23.89 21.42
CA ALA A 387 -5.36 -25.11 20.64
C ALA A 387 -6.85 -25.30 20.32
N LEU A 388 -7.74 -25.09 21.29
CA LEU A 388 -9.20 -25.13 21.07
C LEU A 388 -9.66 -24.05 20.08
N VAL A 389 -9.09 -22.85 20.19
CA VAL A 389 -9.39 -21.74 19.27
C VAL A 389 -8.93 -22.07 17.86
N GLU A 390 -7.75 -22.70 17.71
CA GLU A 390 -7.19 -23.13 16.43
C GLU A 390 -8.07 -24.19 15.76
N GLU A 391 -8.50 -25.18 16.52
CA GLU A 391 -9.45 -26.20 16.05
C GLU A 391 -10.76 -25.56 15.56
N ARG A 392 -11.34 -24.65 16.36
CA ARG A 392 -12.59 -23.97 15.97
C ARG A 392 -12.39 -23.10 14.72
N ALA A 393 -11.28 -22.38 14.61
CA ALA A 393 -10.98 -21.57 13.43
C ALA A 393 -10.89 -22.43 12.16
N ARG A 394 -10.22 -23.59 12.23
CA ARG A 394 -10.15 -24.55 11.11
C ARG A 394 -11.52 -25.12 10.75
N ALA A 395 -12.35 -25.44 11.74
CA ALA A 395 -13.72 -25.88 11.49
C ALA A 395 -14.53 -24.80 10.73
N ILE A 396 -14.43 -23.53 11.14
CA ILE A 396 -15.11 -22.41 10.46
C ILE A 396 -14.61 -22.22 9.01
N VAL A 397 -13.31 -22.40 8.76
CA VAL A 397 -12.74 -22.38 7.41
C VAL A 397 -13.49 -23.37 6.51
N VAL A 398 -13.66 -24.61 6.96
CA VAL A 398 -14.35 -25.66 6.20
C VAL A 398 -15.85 -25.37 6.09
N GLU A 399 -16.51 -25.06 7.21
CA GLU A 399 -17.96 -24.80 7.29
C GLU A 399 -18.42 -23.68 6.36
N ARG A 400 -17.61 -22.62 6.22
CA ARG A 400 -18.00 -21.40 5.49
C ARG A 400 -17.25 -21.22 4.18
N GLY A 401 -16.37 -22.16 3.83
CA GLY A 401 -15.41 -21.97 2.74
C GLY A 401 -14.62 -20.65 2.91
N ALA A 402 -14.26 -20.30 4.14
CA ALA A 402 -13.60 -19.03 4.46
C ALA A 402 -12.11 -19.07 4.07
N CYS A 403 -11.53 -17.91 3.81
CA CYS A 403 -10.09 -17.75 3.67
C CYS A 403 -9.48 -17.47 5.04
N ARG A 404 -8.40 -18.19 5.39
CA ARG A 404 -7.61 -17.87 6.57
C ARG A 404 -6.41 -17.02 6.17
N THR A 405 -6.17 -15.92 6.87
CA THR A 405 -5.01 -15.05 6.61
C THR A 405 -3.71 -15.62 7.16
N ASP A 406 -3.75 -16.27 8.32
CA ASP A 406 -2.61 -16.88 9.02
C ASP A 406 -1.40 -15.95 9.16
N GLN A 407 -1.52 -14.99 10.08
CA GLN A 407 -0.51 -13.97 10.32
C GLN A 407 0.91 -14.49 10.67
N PHE A 408 1.06 -15.76 11.04
CA PHE A 408 2.36 -16.36 11.40
C PHE A 408 3.11 -16.97 10.22
N GLU A 409 2.43 -17.19 9.09
CA GLU A 409 2.98 -17.88 7.92
C GLU A 409 2.93 -17.00 6.66
N MET A 410 1.98 -16.06 6.58
CA MET A 410 1.77 -15.29 5.36
C MET A 410 2.86 -14.23 5.13
N GLU A 411 3.64 -14.38 4.06
CA GLU A 411 4.72 -13.45 3.67
C GLU A 411 4.23 -11.99 3.52
N ALA A 412 2.96 -11.78 3.19
CA ALA A 412 2.31 -10.46 3.14
C ALA A 412 2.46 -9.65 4.44
N ASN A 413 2.60 -10.32 5.59
CA ASN A 413 2.94 -9.67 6.86
C ASN A 413 4.32 -9.00 6.80
N VAL A 414 5.34 -9.71 6.29
CA VAL A 414 6.69 -9.17 6.10
C VAL A 414 6.67 -8.07 5.04
N GLU A 415 6.00 -8.29 3.90
CA GLU A 415 5.92 -7.32 2.80
C GLU A 415 5.31 -5.98 3.23
N ALA A 416 4.27 -6.00 4.07
CA ALA A 416 3.62 -4.79 4.58
C ALA A 416 4.60 -3.87 5.33
N HIS A 417 5.55 -4.47 6.05
CA HIS A 417 6.56 -3.74 6.82
C HIS A 417 7.80 -3.42 5.98
N GLU A 418 8.16 -4.27 5.02
CA GLU A 418 9.26 -4.02 4.09
C GLU A 418 8.96 -2.85 3.17
N ARG A 419 7.78 -2.86 2.53
CA ARG A 419 7.35 -1.82 1.56
C ARG A 419 6.72 -0.60 2.23
N GLY A 420 6.19 -0.76 3.44
CA GLY A 420 5.61 0.33 4.24
C GLY A 420 6.56 0.83 5.31
N THR A 421 6.50 0.24 6.50
CA THR A 421 7.17 0.73 7.72
C THR A 421 8.67 1.02 7.52
N GLY A 422 9.42 0.13 6.88
CA GLY A 422 10.86 0.27 6.65
C GLY A 422 11.20 1.41 5.69
N VAL A 423 10.45 1.54 4.58
CA VAL A 423 10.59 2.66 3.63
C VAL A 423 10.26 3.99 4.30
N GLU A 424 9.21 4.04 5.11
CA GLU A 424 8.84 5.24 5.85
C GLU A 424 9.93 5.65 6.83
N ILE A 425 10.53 4.70 7.56
CA ILE A 425 11.65 4.97 8.47
C ILE A 425 12.85 5.54 7.70
N LEU A 426 13.25 4.92 6.59
CA LEU A 426 14.35 5.42 5.75
C LEU A 426 14.09 6.85 5.29
N ARG A 427 12.89 7.12 4.78
CA ARG A 427 12.46 8.44 4.30
C ARG A 427 12.48 9.47 5.44
N GLN A 428 11.90 9.15 6.60
CA GLN A 428 11.75 10.07 7.72
C GLN A 428 13.06 10.36 8.44
N THR A 429 14.00 9.41 8.44
CA THR A 429 15.35 9.61 9.01
C THR A 429 16.33 10.24 8.01
N GLY A 430 16.01 10.23 6.72
CA GLY A 430 16.96 10.55 5.64
C GLY A 430 18.12 9.54 5.60
N GLY A 431 17.86 8.28 5.97
CA GLY A 431 18.87 7.22 6.06
C GLY A 431 19.82 7.33 7.27
N ARG A 432 19.55 8.22 8.23
CA ARG A 432 20.41 8.46 9.39
C ARG A 432 19.89 7.71 10.62
N LEU A 433 20.27 6.45 10.75
CA LEU A 433 20.07 5.62 11.92
C LEU A 433 21.17 4.57 12.04
N ASN A 434 21.49 4.18 13.27
CA ASN A 434 22.52 3.18 13.57
C ASN A 434 21.91 1.82 13.92
N ALA A 435 20.75 1.83 14.58
CA ALA A 435 20.09 0.60 15.00
C ALA A 435 18.56 0.65 14.85
N PHE A 436 17.97 -0.51 14.65
CA PHE A 436 16.54 -0.76 14.76
C PHE A 436 16.27 -1.89 15.75
N VAL A 437 15.21 -1.76 16.56
CA VAL A 437 14.87 -2.73 17.59
C VAL A 437 13.35 -2.96 17.65
N ASP A 438 12.93 -4.23 17.74
CA ASP A 438 11.51 -4.62 17.84
C ASP A 438 11.30 -5.82 18.79
N PHE A 439 10.27 -5.71 19.63
CA PHE A 439 9.71 -6.78 20.43
C PHE A 439 8.84 -7.66 19.54
N VAL A 440 9.25 -8.92 19.39
CA VAL A 440 8.75 -9.78 18.33
C VAL A 440 7.54 -10.60 18.77
N GLY A 441 6.48 -10.49 17.95
CA GLY A 441 5.33 -11.39 17.99
C GLY A 441 5.39 -12.42 16.88
N THR A 442 4.81 -12.11 15.72
CA THR A 442 4.86 -12.97 14.53
C THR A 442 6.22 -12.95 13.81
N GLY A 443 7.10 -11.99 14.14
CA GLY A 443 8.39 -11.78 13.45
C GLY A 443 8.32 -10.88 12.21
N GLY A 444 7.14 -10.72 11.60
CA GLY A 444 7.02 -10.03 10.31
C GLY A 444 7.39 -8.54 10.32
N THR A 445 7.08 -7.81 11.40
CA THR A 445 7.53 -6.41 11.54
C THR A 445 9.05 -6.30 11.54
N PHE A 446 9.72 -7.11 12.36
CA PHE A 446 11.18 -7.11 12.44
C PHE A 446 11.79 -7.48 11.09
N ALA A 447 11.36 -8.59 10.50
CA ALA A 447 11.91 -9.08 9.23
C ALA A 447 11.72 -8.05 8.11
N GLY A 448 10.51 -7.51 7.95
CA GLY A 448 10.23 -6.56 6.88
C GLY A 448 11.03 -5.27 7.01
N VAL A 449 11.04 -4.67 8.21
CA VAL A 449 11.84 -3.46 8.46
C VAL A 449 13.33 -3.75 8.29
N ALA A 450 13.85 -4.86 8.83
CA ALA A 450 15.26 -5.21 8.69
C ALA A 450 15.68 -5.43 7.23
N ARG A 451 14.85 -6.08 6.39
CA ARG A 451 15.09 -6.25 4.95
C ARG A 451 15.15 -4.90 4.22
N ALA A 452 14.28 -3.96 4.55
CA ALA A 452 14.28 -2.64 3.95
C ALA A 452 15.52 -1.85 4.38
N LEU A 453 15.80 -1.82 5.68
CA LEU A 453 16.91 -1.07 6.26
C LEU A 453 18.27 -1.60 5.79
N LYS A 454 18.54 -2.90 5.89
CA LYS A 454 19.85 -3.47 5.51
C LYS A 454 20.17 -3.35 4.03
N ARG A 455 19.14 -3.36 3.17
CA ARG A 455 19.30 -3.13 1.73
C ARG A 455 19.76 -1.72 1.41
N ALA A 456 19.25 -0.72 2.14
CA ALA A 456 19.60 0.68 1.95
C ALA A 456 20.85 1.10 2.76
N LEU A 457 21.05 0.49 3.93
CA LEU A 457 22.05 0.85 4.92
C LEU A 457 22.75 -0.42 5.42
N PRO A 458 23.76 -0.94 4.71
CA PRO A 458 24.41 -2.20 5.07
C PRO A 458 25.04 -2.22 6.49
N ALA A 459 25.36 -1.05 7.04
CA ALA A 459 25.94 -0.90 8.38
C ALA A 459 24.91 -0.87 9.52
N VAL A 460 23.61 -0.77 9.21
CA VAL A 460 22.57 -0.72 10.24
C VAL A 460 22.49 -2.03 11.01
N ARG A 461 22.36 -1.92 12.34
CA ARG A 461 22.20 -3.07 13.23
C ARG A 461 20.75 -3.28 13.63
N THR A 462 20.29 -4.52 13.69
CA THR A 462 18.89 -4.87 13.95
C THR A 462 18.81 -5.87 15.10
N TYR A 463 18.00 -5.53 16.11
CA TYR A 463 17.90 -6.28 17.36
C TYR A 463 16.50 -6.81 17.61
N VAL A 464 16.41 -8.08 18.00
CA VAL A 464 15.19 -8.72 18.47
C VAL A 464 15.08 -8.54 19.98
N VAL A 465 13.88 -8.20 20.47
CA VAL A 465 13.59 -8.12 21.91
C VAL A 465 12.65 -9.24 22.35
N GLU A 466 13.01 -9.89 23.45
CA GLU A 466 12.24 -10.95 24.10
C GLU A 466 11.99 -10.67 25.59
N PRO A 467 11.02 -11.34 26.22
CA PRO A 467 10.86 -11.31 27.67
C PRO A 467 12.09 -11.91 28.37
N ALA A 468 12.51 -11.31 29.49
CA ALA A 468 13.68 -11.77 30.24
C ALA A 468 13.55 -13.19 30.81
N THR A 469 12.33 -13.64 31.10
CA THR A 469 12.04 -15.00 31.60
C THR A 469 11.88 -16.03 30.47
N ALA A 470 11.83 -15.59 29.21
CA ALA A 470 11.57 -16.44 28.05
C ALA A 470 12.37 -16.03 26.79
N PRO A 471 13.72 -15.98 26.85
CA PRO A 471 14.59 -15.62 25.73
C PRO A 471 14.79 -16.78 24.72
N PHE A 472 13.68 -17.33 24.21
CA PHE A 472 13.67 -18.54 23.39
C PHE A 472 14.44 -18.36 22.07
N LEU A 473 14.23 -17.26 21.36
CA LEU A 473 14.87 -16.99 20.06
C LEU A 473 16.37 -16.74 20.24
N ALA A 474 16.79 -16.15 21.36
CA ALA A 474 18.20 -16.05 21.72
C ALA A 474 18.85 -17.40 22.10
N GLY A 475 18.06 -18.48 22.23
CA GLY A 475 18.53 -19.79 22.67
C GLY A 475 18.79 -19.89 24.18
N GLY A 476 18.25 -18.96 24.97
CA GLY A 476 18.37 -18.98 26.42
C GLY A 476 17.34 -19.89 27.10
N GLU A 477 17.54 -20.14 28.39
CA GLU A 477 16.63 -20.94 29.20
C GLU A 477 15.31 -20.20 29.45
N VAL A 478 14.19 -20.86 29.15
CA VAL A 478 12.84 -20.35 29.43
C VAL A 478 12.46 -20.76 30.85
N THR A 479 12.44 -19.78 31.76
CA THR A 479 12.13 -19.99 33.18
C THR A 479 10.66 -19.75 33.51
N ASP A 480 10.01 -18.80 32.84
CA ASP A 480 8.56 -18.57 32.94
C ASP A 480 8.02 -17.94 31.65
N GLN A 481 6.97 -18.55 31.08
CA GLN A 481 6.29 -18.07 29.87
C GLN A 481 5.16 -17.07 30.17
N ARG A 482 4.80 -16.86 31.45
CA ARG A 482 3.68 -16.01 31.89
C ARG A 482 4.10 -14.54 32.08
N HIS A 483 4.87 -14.00 31.13
CA HIS A 483 5.23 -12.60 31.14
C HIS A 483 4.00 -11.71 30.81
N ARG A 484 4.02 -10.46 31.28
CA ARG A 484 2.94 -9.48 31.09
C ARG A 484 3.08 -8.70 29.78
N ILE A 485 4.23 -8.75 29.10
CA ILE A 485 4.46 -8.01 27.85
C ILE A 485 3.58 -8.54 26.69
N GLN A 486 2.38 -7.99 26.52
CA GLN A 486 1.44 -8.45 25.50
C GLN A 486 1.89 -8.09 24.07
N GLY A 487 1.64 -9.01 23.13
CA GLY A 487 1.87 -8.83 21.68
C GLY A 487 3.02 -9.63 21.09
N GLY A 488 3.70 -10.47 21.89
CA GLY A 488 4.80 -11.33 21.46
C GLY A 488 5.33 -12.20 22.60
N GLY A 489 6.56 -12.71 22.47
CA GLY A 489 7.20 -13.54 23.51
C GLY A 489 6.72 -15.00 23.57
N TYR A 490 6.26 -15.56 22.45
CA TYR A 490 5.55 -16.84 22.40
C TYR A 490 6.38 -18.10 22.71
N SER A 491 7.67 -17.98 23.01
CA SER A 491 8.56 -19.12 23.30
C SER A 491 8.52 -20.23 22.23
N ARG A 492 8.53 -19.84 20.95
CA ARG A 492 8.45 -20.75 19.81
C ARG A 492 9.22 -20.20 18.61
N GLU A 493 9.51 -21.08 17.65
CA GLU A 493 10.01 -20.66 16.34
C GLU A 493 8.97 -19.80 15.60
N LEU A 494 9.48 -18.79 14.90
CA LEU A 494 8.71 -17.81 14.14
C LEU A 494 9.10 -17.91 12.65
N PRO A 495 8.27 -18.52 11.80
CA PRO A 495 8.61 -18.76 10.39
C PRO A 495 8.95 -17.50 9.59
N LEU A 496 8.29 -16.38 9.90
CA LEU A 496 8.56 -15.09 9.24
C LEU A 496 9.84 -14.39 9.74
N LEU A 497 10.45 -14.87 10.83
CA LEU A 497 11.67 -14.28 11.36
C LEU A 497 12.89 -14.86 10.65
N ASP A 498 13.48 -14.08 9.77
CA ASP A 498 14.79 -14.39 9.22
C ASP A 498 15.89 -14.04 10.23
N ARG A 499 16.42 -15.08 10.89
CA ARG A 499 17.49 -14.95 11.90
C ARG A 499 18.78 -14.37 11.32
N ALA A 500 19.03 -14.48 10.01
CA ALA A 500 20.20 -13.88 9.36
C ALA A 500 20.15 -12.34 9.34
N LEU A 501 18.95 -11.77 9.51
CA LEU A 501 18.76 -10.32 9.67
C LEU A 501 18.96 -9.86 11.12
N CYS A 502 19.24 -10.74 12.08
CA CYS A 502 19.41 -10.38 13.48
C CYS A 502 20.89 -10.18 13.82
N ASP A 503 21.27 -8.97 14.24
CA ASP A 503 22.62 -8.68 14.74
C ASP A 503 22.78 -8.96 16.24
N GLY A 504 21.66 -9.11 16.97
CA GLY A 504 21.68 -9.43 18.38
C GLY A 504 20.30 -9.51 19.02
N TYR A 505 20.25 -10.16 20.17
CA TYR A 505 19.04 -10.34 20.96
C TYR A 505 19.15 -9.55 22.26
N LEU A 506 18.04 -8.98 22.70
CA LEU A 506 17.91 -8.25 23.96
C LEU A 506 16.76 -8.83 24.75
N THR A 507 16.89 -8.80 26.07
CA THR A 507 15.82 -9.15 26.98
C THR A 507 15.30 -7.94 27.74
N VAL A 508 14.00 -7.95 28.04
CA VAL A 508 13.33 -6.93 28.85
C VAL A 508 12.41 -7.60 29.86
N SER A 509 12.46 -7.18 31.12
CA SER A 509 11.53 -7.65 32.15
C SER A 509 10.16 -6.96 32.05
N ASP A 510 9.15 -7.52 32.69
CA ASP A 510 7.83 -6.89 32.77
C ASP A 510 7.92 -5.49 33.38
N GLU A 511 8.66 -5.33 34.48
CA GLU A 511 8.86 -4.08 35.20
C GLU A 511 9.53 -3.03 34.32
N GLU A 512 10.58 -3.42 33.58
CA GLU A 512 11.27 -2.53 32.65
C GLU A 512 10.33 -2.03 31.54
N ALA A 513 9.53 -2.94 30.96
CA ALA A 513 8.57 -2.59 29.92
C ALA A 513 7.48 -1.65 30.45
N ILE A 514 6.91 -1.94 31.62
CA ILE A 514 5.85 -1.14 32.25
C ILE A 514 6.38 0.25 32.63
N ASP A 515 7.55 0.32 33.27
CA ASP A 515 8.15 1.59 33.66
C ASP A 515 8.45 2.45 32.42
N ALA A 516 9.06 1.86 31.38
CA ALA A 516 9.34 2.57 30.14
C ALA A 516 8.07 3.09 29.45
N ALA A 517 7.01 2.30 29.37
CA ALA A 517 5.72 2.74 28.82
C ALA A 517 5.10 3.90 29.64
N ARG A 518 5.20 3.85 30.97
CA ARG A 518 4.71 4.90 31.86
C ARG A 518 5.56 6.17 31.78
N ARG A 519 6.89 6.06 31.68
CA ARG A 519 7.79 7.21 31.45
C ARG A 519 7.54 7.83 30.09
N LEU A 520 7.36 7.03 29.04
CA LEU A 520 7.01 7.50 27.72
C LEU A 520 5.72 8.34 27.75
N ALA A 521 4.68 7.86 28.44
CA ALA A 521 3.43 8.60 28.60
C ALA A 521 3.61 9.91 29.38
N ARG A 522 4.29 9.90 30.53
CA ARG A 522 4.46 11.08 31.38
C ARG A 522 5.40 12.13 30.80
N SER A 523 6.50 11.69 30.17
CA SER A 523 7.56 12.58 29.72
C SER A 523 7.34 13.04 28.29
N GLU A 524 6.87 12.17 27.39
CA GLU A 524 6.73 12.48 25.96
C GLU A 524 5.28 12.68 25.52
N GLY A 525 4.29 12.39 26.38
CA GLY A 525 2.88 12.44 26.02
C GLY A 525 2.46 11.34 25.04
N ILE A 526 3.27 10.29 24.88
CA ILE A 526 3.01 9.18 23.97
C ILE A 526 2.44 8.01 24.77
N PHE A 527 1.16 7.72 24.57
CA PHE A 527 0.40 6.72 25.33
C PHE A 527 0.37 5.37 24.61
N GLY A 528 1.35 4.48 24.90
CA GLY A 528 1.55 3.21 24.21
C GLY A 528 1.35 1.95 25.08
N GLY A 529 1.25 0.77 24.47
CA GLY A 529 1.10 -0.50 25.19
C GLY A 529 2.38 -1.10 25.79
N PHE A 530 2.26 -2.31 26.35
CA PHE A 530 3.38 -3.05 26.96
C PHE A 530 4.56 -3.25 25.99
N SER A 531 4.30 -3.71 24.77
CA SER A 531 5.36 -3.96 23.78
C SER A 531 6.04 -2.68 23.29
N THR A 532 5.34 -1.53 23.33
CA THR A 532 5.96 -0.21 23.12
C THR A 532 6.97 0.09 24.23
N GLY A 533 6.60 -0.16 25.49
CA GLY A 533 7.49 -0.05 26.63
C GLY A 533 8.72 -0.94 26.49
N ALA A 534 8.54 -2.20 26.08
CA ALA A 534 9.65 -3.13 25.85
C ALA A 534 10.62 -2.62 24.78
N ASN A 535 10.10 -2.09 23.66
CA ASN A 535 10.88 -1.46 22.60
C ASN A 535 11.71 -0.27 23.10
N VAL A 536 11.10 0.60 23.91
CA VAL A 536 11.79 1.78 24.47
C VAL A 536 12.85 1.37 25.48
N ALA A 537 12.56 0.43 26.38
CA ALA A 537 13.53 -0.08 27.34
C ALA A 537 14.74 -0.73 26.65
N ALA A 538 14.51 -1.54 25.61
CA ALA A 538 15.57 -2.13 24.81
C ALA A 538 16.42 -1.08 24.08
N ALA A 539 15.79 -0.05 23.50
CA ALA A 539 16.49 1.06 22.86
C ALA A 539 17.35 1.85 23.88
N GLU A 540 16.88 2.07 25.10
CA GLU A 540 17.67 2.70 26.17
C GLU A 540 18.90 1.87 26.55
N LYS A 541 18.79 0.54 26.61
CA LYS A 541 19.93 -0.37 26.85
C LYS A 541 20.97 -0.28 25.74
N LEU A 542 20.53 -0.24 24.47
CA LEU A 542 21.44 -0.08 23.34
C LEU A 542 22.16 1.28 23.35
N LEU A 543 21.47 2.37 23.68
CA LEU A 543 22.09 3.70 23.83
C LEU A 543 23.07 3.77 25.00
N ALA A 544 22.85 2.99 26.05
CA ALA A 544 23.77 2.91 27.19
C ALA A 544 24.99 2.03 26.89
N GLY A 545 24.92 1.15 25.90
CA GLY A 545 25.96 0.20 25.54
C GLY A 545 26.46 0.37 24.11
N PRO A 546 26.21 -0.62 23.21
CA PRO A 546 26.89 -0.72 21.92
C PRO A 546 26.58 0.40 20.92
N HIS A 547 25.49 1.16 21.13
CA HIS A 547 25.07 2.26 20.25
C HIS A 547 25.11 3.62 20.95
N ARG A 548 26.01 3.80 21.93
CA ARG A 548 26.24 5.10 22.57
C ARG A 548 26.61 6.16 21.53
N GLY A 549 25.89 7.28 21.55
CA GLY A 549 26.02 8.38 20.59
C GLY A 549 25.31 8.14 19.25
N GLY A 550 24.68 6.97 19.07
CA GLY A 550 23.95 6.63 17.85
C GLY A 550 22.48 7.06 17.87
N THR A 551 21.81 6.81 16.76
CA THR A 551 20.36 6.95 16.59
C THR A 551 19.71 5.59 16.49
N ILE A 552 18.74 5.31 17.36
CA ILE A 552 18.03 4.04 17.45
C ILE A 552 16.57 4.27 17.09
N VAL A 553 16.02 3.44 16.20
CA VAL A 553 14.60 3.47 15.82
C VAL A 553 13.87 2.27 16.41
N CYS A 554 12.71 2.51 17.03
CA CYS A 554 11.79 1.46 17.45
C CYS A 554 10.33 1.89 17.22
N LEU A 555 9.36 1.06 17.60
CA LEU A 555 7.94 1.32 17.31
C LEU A 555 7.10 1.49 18.58
N ALA A 556 6.15 2.44 18.52
CA ALA A 556 4.97 2.44 19.37
C ALA A 556 3.92 1.51 18.78
N CYS A 557 4.03 0.22 19.12
CA CYS A 557 3.30 -0.89 18.52
C CYS A 557 1.78 -0.72 18.51
N ASP A 558 1.23 -0.12 19.57
CA ASP A 558 -0.20 0.11 19.75
C ASP A 558 -0.49 1.14 20.85
N SER A 559 -1.75 1.57 20.93
CA SER A 559 -2.20 2.56 21.90
C SER A 559 -2.38 1.98 23.31
N GLY A 560 -1.96 2.76 24.31
CA GLY A 560 -2.20 2.49 25.73
C GLY A 560 -3.69 2.38 26.11
N LEU A 561 -4.59 2.94 25.29
CA LEU A 561 -6.04 2.86 25.50
C LEU A 561 -6.55 1.41 25.56
N LYS A 562 -5.85 0.47 24.91
CA LYS A 562 -6.20 -0.95 24.90
C LYS A 562 -5.87 -1.71 26.19
N TYR A 563 -5.24 -1.02 27.14
CA TYR A 563 -4.69 -1.60 28.37
C TYR A 563 -5.21 -0.92 29.64
N LEU A 564 -6.31 -0.15 29.54
CA LEU A 564 -6.93 0.49 30.72
C LEU A 564 -7.60 -0.51 31.67
N SER A 565 -7.95 -1.71 31.18
CA SER A 565 -8.45 -2.82 32.00
C SER A 565 -7.34 -3.76 32.46
N THR A 566 -6.07 -3.35 32.36
CA THR A 566 -4.90 -4.11 32.81
C THR A 566 -4.08 -3.29 33.80
N ASP A 567 -3.04 -3.89 34.34
CA ASP A 567 -2.12 -3.28 35.31
C ASP A 567 -0.97 -2.47 34.67
N LEU A 568 -1.10 -2.09 33.39
CA LEU A 568 -0.11 -1.27 32.69
C LEU A 568 -0.17 0.18 33.17
N TYR A 569 -1.37 0.74 33.30
CA TYR A 569 -1.63 2.10 33.75
C TYR A 569 -2.33 2.09 35.11
N PRO A 570 -2.15 3.12 35.95
CA PRO A 570 -2.69 3.17 37.31
C PRO A 570 -4.21 3.33 37.37
#